data_AF-A0A443S688-F1
#
_entry.id   AF-A0A443S688-F1
#
_cell.length_a   1.000
_cell.length_b   1.000
_cell.length_c   1.000
_cell.angle_alpha   90.00
_cell.angle_beta   90.00
_cell.angle_gamma   90.00
#
_symmetry.space_group_name_H-M   'P 1'
#
loop_
_entity.id
_entity.type
_entity.pdbx_description
1 polymer ?
#
loop_
_entity_poly.entity_id
_entity_poly.type
_entity_poly.pdbx_seq_one_letter_code
_entity_poly.pdbx_strand_id
1 'polypeptide(L)'
;MGIAFTKYACDQQFGVSVTWTKYTNYMNIEATAHELSHNLGLNHDITGCECDNNTICVMANGDWGLGSDYSHCSINEYNDLIISNELQCLKEKLSVCVNKDEES
;
A
#
# COMPACT_ATOMS: atom_id res chain seq x y z
N MET A 1 7.57 -8.02 8.74
CA MET A 1 6.39 -8.84 8.38
C MET A 1 5.22 -8.34 9.20
N GLY A 2 4.00 -8.52 8.71
CA GLY A 2 2.86 -7.86 9.32
C GLY A 2 1.52 -8.52 9.04
N ILE A 3 0.46 -7.77 9.31
CA ILE A 3 -0.91 -8.10 8.96
C ILE A 3 -1.70 -6.82 8.70
N ALA A 4 -2.69 -6.90 7.81
CA ALA A 4 -3.66 -5.85 7.58
C ALA A 4 -5.05 -6.40 7.30
N PHE A 5 -6.06 -5.58 7.56
CA PHE A 5 -7.41 -5.81 7.04
C PHE A 5 -7.46 -5.34 5.59
N THR A 6 -7.68 -6.25 4.64
CA THR A 6 -7.66 -5.92 3.22
C THR A 6 -8.84 -5.05 2.81
N LYS A 7 -8.61 -3.92 2.11
CA LYS A 7 -9.65 -3.00 1.59
C LYS A 7 -10.38 -2.17 2.66
N TYR A 8 -9.77 -1.98 3.83
CA TYR A 8 -10.37 -1.24 4.94
C TYR A 8 -9.77 0.15 5.16
N ALA A 9 -8.94 0.69 4.26
CA ALA A 9 -8.26 1.98 4.44
C ALA A 9 -9.18 3.16 4.80
N CYS A 10 -10.44 3.15 4.35
CA CYS A 10 -11.43 4.19 4.68
C CYS A 10 -12.39 3.81 5.81
N ASP A 11 -12.21 2.64 6.43
CA ASP A 11 -13.00 2.21 7.58
C ASP A 11 -12.42 2.80 8.88
N GLN A 12 -13.27 3.38 9.72
CA GLN A 12 -12.83 4.05 10.95
C GLN A 12 -12.29 3.09 12.02
N GLN A 13 -12.63 1.81 11.97
CA GLN A 13 -12.22 0.80 12.94
C GLN A 13 -11.14 -0.14 12.39
N PHE A 14 -11.18 -0.40 11.08
CA PHE A 14 -10.34 -1.41 10.42
C PHE A 14 -9.34 -0.82 9.42
N GLY A 15 -9.26 0.51 9.27
CA GLY A 15 -8.21 1.23 8.54
C GLY A 15 -6.86 1.15 9.24
N VAL A 16 -6.40 -0.06 9.52
CA VAL A 16 -5.19 -0.36 10.28
C VAL A 16 -4.41 -1.49 9.64
N SER A 17 -3.10 -1.32 9.62
CA SER A 17 -2.13 -2.37 9.38
C SER A 17 -1.10 -2.38 10.51
N VAL A 18 -0.52 -3.55 10.78
CA VAL A 18 0.46 -3.73 11.85
C VAL A 18 1.67 -4.42 11.28
N THR A 19 2.85 -3.82 11.46
CA THR A 19 4.12 -4.43 11.09
C THR A 19 4.99 -4.65 12.32
N TRP A 20 5.70 -5.77 12.31
CA TRP A 20 6.75 -6.06 13.27
C TRP A 20 8.04 -6.42 12.54
N THR A 21 9.12 -5.85 13.04
CA THR A 21 10.45 -6.08 12.51
C THR A 21 11.44 -6.25 13.65
N LYS A 22 12.43 -7.11 13.42
CA LYS A 22 13.59 -7.24 14.30
C LYS A 22 14.62 -6.12 14.04
N TYR A 23 14.52 -5.44 12.89
CA TYR A 23 15.52 -4.47 12.40
C TYR A 23 14.84 -3.18 11.91
N THR A 24 15.38 -2.02 12.29
CA THR A 24 14.89 -0.69 11.85
C THR A 24 15.58 -0.25 10.55
N ASN A 25 15.60 -1.11 9.53
CA ASN A 25 16.22 -0.86 8.24
C ASN A 25 15.19 -0.96 7.09
N TYR A 26 15.65 -1.01 5.83
CA TYR A 26 14.80 -1.06 4.63
C TYR A 26 13.71 -2.15 4.68
N MET A 27 13.99 -3.31 5.30
CA MET A 27 12.99 -4.37 5.48
C MET A 27 11.74 -3.93 6.26
N ASN A 28 11.86 -2.94 7.14
CA ASN A 28 10.70 -2.36 7.83
C ASN A 28 9.83 -1.53 6.88
N ILE A 29 10.48 -0.75 6.01
CA ILE A 29 9.79 0.11 5.03
C ILE A 29 9.02 -0.77 4.04
N GLU A 30 9.66 -1.82 3.53
CA GLU A 30 9.03 -2.77 2.59
C GLU A 30 7.85 -3.51 3.24
N ALA A 31 8.00 -3.99 4.48
CA ALA A 31 6.90 -4.61 5.22
C ALA A 31 5.76 -3.61 5.48
N THR A 32 6.07 -2.36 5.81
CA THR A 32 5.05 -1.32 6.03
C THR A 32 4.31 -1.01 4.74
N ALA A 33 5.02 -0.92 3.61
CA ALA A 33 4.41 -0.75 2.30
C ALA A 33 3.49 -1.93 1.94
N HIS A 34 3.93 -3.18 2.18
CA HIS A 34 3.15 -4.39 1.94
C HIS A 34 1.84 -4.41 2.72
N GLU A 35 1.89 -4.23 4.04
CA GLU A 35 0.67 -4.30 4.84
C GLU A 35 -0.24 -3.08 4.63
N LEU A 36 0.32 -1.89 4.43
CA LEU A 36 -0.47 -0.72 4.06
C LEU A 36 -1.19 -0.96 2.73
N SER A 37 -0.53 -1.60 1.76
CA SER A 37 -1.11 -1.94 0.46
C SER A 37 -2.24 -2.94 0.56
N HIS A 38 -2.14 -3.94 1.44
CA HIS A 38 -3.29 -4.76 1.79
C HIS A 38 -4.44 -3.90 2.32
N ASN A 39 -4.17 -2.98 3.25
CA ASN A 39 -5.22 -2.11 3.78
C ASN A 39 -5.89 -1.23 2.71
N LEU A 40 -5.13 -0.78 1.71
CA LEU A 40 -5.65 -0.11 0.51
C LEU A 40 -6.51 -1.04 -0.36
N GLY A 41 -6.25 -2.35 -0.35
CA GLY A 41 -7.05 -3.36 -1.04
C GLY A 41 -6.26 -4.25 -2.01
N LEU A 42 -4.93 -4.16 -2.02
CA LEU A 42 -4.09 -4.96 -2.90
C LEU A 42 -3.95 -6.39 -2.38
N ASN A 43 -3.87 -7.34 -3.31
CA ASN A 43 -3.64 -8.75 -3.02
C ASN A 43 -2.17 -9.13 -3.26
N HIS A 44 -1.79 -10.33 -2.82
CA HIS A 44 -0.48 -10.86 -3.16
C HIS A 44 -0.32 -11.04 -4.66
N ASP A 45 0.88 -10.76 -5.15
CA ASP A 45 1.28 -11.05 -6.51
C ASP A 45 1.22 -12.55 -6.80
N ILE A 46 0.66 -12.89 -7.96
CA ILE A 46 0.56 -14.25 -8.48
C ILE A 46 1.55 -14.47 -9.62
N THR A 47 1.66 -15.70 -10.11
CA THR A 47 2.48 -16.03 -11.29
C THR A 47 2.11 -15.13 -12.47
N GLY A 48 3.11 -14.43 -13.02
CA GLY A 48 2.95 -13.49 -14.14
C GLY A 48 2.87 -12.01 -13.72
N CYS A 49 2.79 -11.71 -12.42
CA CYS A 49 2.98 -10.36 -11.90
C CYS A 49 4.47 -10.03 -11.83
N GLU A 50 4.86 -8.94 -12.48
CA GLU A 50 6.27 -8.53 -12.61
C GLU A 50 6.41 -7.06 -12.21
N CYS A 51 7.53 -6.72 -11.59
CA CYS A 51 7.97 -5.36 -11.29
C CYS A 51 9.36 -5.14 -11.91
N ASP A 52 9.66 -3.91 -12.31
CA ASP A 52 10.75 -3.59 -13.23
C ASP A 52 12.13 -4.10 -12.81
N ASN A 53 12.72 -3.47 -11.80
CA ASN A 53 14.15 -3.60 -11.49
C ASN A 53 14.43 -4.65 -10.41
N ASN A 54 13.39 -5.24 -9.83
CA ASN A 54 13.48 -6.11 -8.68
C ASN A 54 12.97 -7.51 -9.00
N THR A 55 13.65 -8.51 -8.47
CA THR A 55 13.22 -9.91 -8.58
C THR A 55 12.03 -10.23 -7.66
N ILE A 56 11.75 -9.36 -6.69
CA ILE A 56 10.71 -9.48 -5.69
C ILE A 56 9.98 -8.14 -5.63
N CYS A 57 8.66 -8.17 -5.67
CA CYS A 57 7.83 -6.96 -5.65
C CYS A 57 7.29 -6.67 -4.24
N VAL A 58 6.72 -5.49 -4.04
CA VAL A 58 6.14 -5.10 -2.73
C VAL A 58 5.06 -6.09 -2.29
N MET A 59 4.23 -6.59 -3.20
CA MET A 59 3.13 -7.51 -2.89
C MET A 59 3.50 -8.98 -3.10
N ALA A 60 4.79 -9.32 -3.20
CA ALA A 60 5.22 -10.70 -3.30
C ALA A 60 4.67 -11.54 -2.14
N ASN A 61 4.33 -12.80 -2.41
CA ASN A 61 3.95 -13.73 -1.36
C ASN A 61 5.17 -13.96 -0.45
N GLY A 62 5.02 -13.68 0.85
CA GLY A 62 6.09 -13.35 1.80
C GLY A 62 7.15 -14.43 2.08
N ASP A 63 7.16 -15.52 1.32
CA ASP A 63 8.12 -16.62 1.41
C ASP A 63 9.55 -16.22 1.02
N TRP A 64 9.72 -15.19 0.18
CA TRP A 64 11.02 -14.82 -0.41
C TRP A 64 11.57 -13.47 0.06
N GLY A 65 10.82 -12.76 0.93
CA GLY A 65 11.07 -11.37 1.27
C GLY A 65 10.17 -10.42 0.49
N LEU A 66 10.42 -9.12 0.60
CA LEU A 66 9.65 -8.05 -0.03
C LEU A 66 10.59 -7.13 -0.80
N GLY A 67 10.10 -6.56 -1.90
CA GLY A 67 10.84 -5.56 -2.67
C GLY A 67 10.33 -4.15 -2.45
N SER A 68 10.88 -3.21 -3.24
CA SER A 68 10.53 -1.79 -3.21
C SER A 68 9.60 -1.34 -4.33
N ASP A 69 9.43 -2.16 -5.37
CA ASP A 69 8.63 -1.81 -6.55
C ASP A 69 7.31 -2.59 -6.57
N TYR A 70 6.22 -1.89 -6.90
CA TYR A 70 4.93 -2.52 -7.13
C TYR A 70 4.90 -3.21 -8.49
N SER A 71 4.26 -4.37 -8.55
CA SER A 71 4.05 -5.08 -9.81
C SER A 71 3.00 -4.38 -10.67
N HIS A 72 2.96 -4.71 -11.96
CA HIS A 72 1.87 -4.27 -12.83
C HIS A 72 0.48 -4.71 -12.33
N CYS A 73 0.39 -5.89 -11.68
CA CYS A 73 -0.85 -6.39 -11.09
C CYS A 73 -1.33 -5.49 -9.94
N SER A 74 -0.42 -5.18 -9.01
CA SER A 74 -0.69 -4.30 -7.88
C SER A 74 -1.16 -2.91 -8.33
N ILE A 75 -0.52 -2.37 -9.37
CA ILE A 75 -0.89 -1.05 -9.94
C ILE A 75 -2.29 -1.10 -10.57
N ASN A 76 -2.64 -2.19 -11.26
CA ASN A 76 -3.97 -2.36 -11.85
C ASN A 76 -5.06 -2.46 -10.77
N GLU A 77 -4.85 -3.28 -9.73
CA GLU A 77 -5.78 -3.36 -8.59
C GLU A 77 -5.97 -1.99 -7.92
N TYR A 78 -4.88 -1.25 -7.70
CA TYR A 78 -4.96 0.10 -7.15
C TYR A 78 -5.80 1.04 -8.04
N ASN A 79 -5.59 1.00 -9.35
CA ASN A 79 -6.36 1.82 -10.29
C ASN A 79 -7.86 1.47 -10.25
N ASP A 80 -8.20 0.18 -10.16
CA ASP A 80 -9.60 -0.26 -10.05
C ASP A 80 -10.27 0.28 -8.77
N LEU A 81 -9.55 0.31 -7.64
CA LEU A 81 -10.02 0.90 -6.38
C LEU A 81 -10.25 2.42 -6.48
N ILE A 82 -9.38 3.12 -7.20
CA ILE A 82 -9.52 4.57 -7.42
C ILE A 82 -10.72 4.89 -8.32
N ILE A 83 -10.90 4.13 -9.40
CA ILE A 83 -11.98 4.29 -10.39
C ILE A 83 -13.34 3.92 -9.76
N SER A 84 -13.38 2.88 -8.92
CA SER A 84 -14.59 2.46 -8.20
C SER A 84 -14.93 3.36 -6.99
N ASN A 85 -14.12 4.38 -6.70
CA ASN A 85 -14.26 5.29 -5.56
C ASN A 85 -14.19 4.62 -4.17
N GLU A 86 -13.56 3.44 -4.07
CA GLU A 86 -13.45 2.75 -2.79
C GLU A 86 -12.46 3.41 -1.82
N LEU A 87 -11.55 4.24 -2.34
CA LEU A 87 -10.56 5.01 -1.57
C LEU A 87 -10.91 6.50 -1.45
N GLN A 88 -12.19 6.86 -1.47
CA GLN A 88 -12.63 8.26 -1.53
C GLN A 88 -12.12 9.10 -0.34
N CYS A 89 -12.01 8.53 0.86
CA CYS A 89 -11.52 9.25 2.04
C CYS A 89 -10.07 9.76 1.89
N LEU A 90 -9.28 9.14 1.01
CA LEU A 90 -7.89 9.50 0.74
C LEU A 90 -7.75 10.56 -0.36
N LYS A 91 -8.84 10.94 -1.04
CA LYS A 91 -8.83 11.94 -2.12
C LYS A 91 -8.82 13.38 -1.59
N GLU A 92 -9.15 13.58 -0.31
CA GLU A 92 -9.12 14.90 0.30
C GLU A 92 -7.68 15.37 0.50
N LYS A 93 -7.34 16.53 -0.08
CA LYS A 93 -6.07 17.19 0.20
C LYS A 93 -6.05 17.56 1.68
N LEU A 94 -5.00 17.15 2.40
CA LEU A 94 -4.82 17.51 3.80
C LEU A 94 -4.82 19.05 3.94
N SER A 95 -5.91 19.61 4.45
CA SER A 95 -6.08 21.06 4.63
C SER A 95 -5.13 21.64 5.68
N VAL A 96 -4.49 20.77 6.45
CA VAL A 96 -3.52 21.11 7.51
C VAL A 96 -2.15 21.54 6.93
N CYS A 97 -1.85 21.25 5.67
CA CYS A 97 -0.58 21.63 5.03
C CYS A 97 -0.70 22.78 4.02
N VAL A 98 -1.90 23.35 3.83
CA VAL A 98 -2.09 24.54 2.99
C VAL A 98 -2.01 25.76 3.91
N ASN A 99 -0.89 26.49 3.85
CA ASN A 99 -0.88 27.85 4.38
C ASN A 99 -2.05 28.60 3.75
N LYS A 100 -2.89 29.24 4.55
CA LYS A 100 -4.11 29.95 4.16
C LYS A 100 -3.88 31.21 3.30
N ASP A 101 -2.80 31.26 2.52
CA ASP A 101 -2.35 32.47 1.84
C ASP A 101 -2.38 32.38 0.30
N GLU A 102 -2.93 31.31 -0.31
CA GLU A 102 -3.01 31.20 -1.77
C GLU A 102 -4.39 30.74 -2.28
N GLU A 103 -5.45 31.42 -1.83
CA GLU A 103 -6.66 31.56 -2.63
C GLU A 103 -6.90 33.06 -2.88
N SER A 104 -6.36 33.56 -3.99
CA SER A 104 -6.69 34.86 -4.61
C SER A 104 -7.28 34.63 -6.00
#